data_AF-A0A8C9FUN5-F1
#
_entry.id   AF-A0A8C9FUN5-F1
#
_cell.length_a   1.000
_cell.length_b   1.000
_cell.length_c   1.000
_cell.angle_alpha   90.00
_cell.angle_beta   90.00
_cell.angle_gamma   90.00
#
_symmetry.space_group_name_H-M   'P 1'
#
loop_
_entity.id
_entity.type
_entity.pdbx_description
1 polymer ?
#
loop_
_entity_poly.entity_id
_entity_poly.type
_entity_poly.pdbx_seq_one_letter_code
_entity_poly.pdbx_strand_id
1 'polypeptide(L)'
;MTQIRAVLAAVLFLMIHLVGGSAYRRVNVEAGHEAVLHCPSISKLSLLMVTWKMNSNTSCFLAYRRDLNETRMLNCSERMMWKYTPDRDPALRIYPVNLNDEGNYTCEIVSSEGNFFFFFSLTVIVPPTLSLTSDKNGVAVCQATAGKPAAKISWIPASNHSVEKDVHHLNRTVTRVSYISWVNSTHPNVTCLVTHPAVNQTLSLDLSYDSSRIQYLLIGLPASLAVVCGAGVTLCLILRCRASQLRKKAHRSAVETVVSGLWFLCFDDFFFGGGRGVYGVFLCCFVCVHLFLHQNMLFHCNMWLL
;
A
#
# COMPACT_ATOMS: atom_id res chain seq x y z
N MET A 1 -17.91 -59.12 20.35
CA MET A 1 -18.11 -57.93 21.22
C MET A 1 -17.62 -56.62 20.58
N THR A 2 -16.60 -56.64 19.70
CA THR A 2 -16.04 -55.48 18.99
C THR A 2 -16.90 -54.97 17.82
N GLN A 3 -17.53 -55.87 17.06
CA GLN A 3 -18.40 -55.52 15.93
C GLN A 3 -19.67 -54.77 16.37
N ILE A 4 -20.26 -55.17 17.50
CA ILE A 4 -21.46 -54.51 18.06
C ILE A 4 -21.15 -53.07 18.49
N ARG A 5 -19.95 -52.82 19.03
CA ARG A 5 -19.51 -51.46 19.41
C ARG A 5 -19.27 -50.57 18.19
N ALA A 6 -18.75 -51.13 17.09
CA ALA A 6 -18.57 -50.39 15.84
C ALA A 6 -19.90 -50.03 15.18
N VAL A 7 -20.87 -50.95 15.19
CA VAL A 7 -22.23 -50.68 14.68
C VAL A 7 -22.95 -49.65 15.53
N LEU A 8 -22.87 -49.74 16.86
CA LEU A 8 -23.43 -48.72 17.77
C LEU A 8 -22.79 -47.35 17.55
N ALA A 9 -21.47 -47.28 17.38
CA ALA A 9 -20.77 -46.03 17.08
C ALA A 9 -21.23 -45.45 15.72
N ALA A 10 -21.32 -46.27 14.68
CA ALA A 10 -21.79 -45.83 13.36
C ALA A 10 -23.23 -45.32 13.40
N VAL A 11 -24.12 -46.00 14.14
CA VAL A 11 -25.51 -45.56 14.34
C VAL A 11 -25.57 -44.26 15.15
N LEU A 12 -24.76 -44.12 16.21
CA LEU A 12 -24.68 -42.86 16.97
C LEU A 12 -24.17 -41.71 16.11
N PHE A 13 -23.13 -41.91 15.29
CA PHE A 13 -22.65 -40.92 14.34
C PHE A 13 -23.72 -40.56 13.30
N LEU A 14 -24.46 -41.56 12.77
CA LEU A 14 -25.58 -41.31 11.86
C LEU A 14 -26.69 -40.48 12.53
N MET A 15 -27.02 -40.78 13.79
CA MET A 15 -28.02 -40.04 14.56
C MET A 15 -27.56 -38.62 14.88
N ILE A 16 -26.27 -38.38 15.11
CA ILE A 16 -25.70 -37.03 15.27
C ILE A 16 -25.80 -36.22 13.96
N HIS A 17 -25.65 -36.87 12.80
CA HIS A 17 -25.86 -36.22 11.49
C HIS A 17 -27.34 -36.05 11.11
N LEU A 18 -28.23 -36.92 11.60
CA LEU A 18 -29.69 -36.85 11.39
C LEU A 18 -30.38 -35.84 12.32
N VAL A 19 -29.82 -35.58 13.50
CA VAL A 19 -30.14 -34.40 14.31
C VAL A 19 -29.43 -33.19 13.68
N GLY A 20 -29.78 -32.90 12.44
CA GLY A 20 -29.47 -31.64 11.81
C GLY A 20 -30.22 -30.56 12.57
N GLY A 21 -29.56 -29.93 13.55
CA GLY A 21 -30.04 -28.67 14.11
C GLY A 21 -30.36 -27.73 12.94
N SER A 22 -31.49 -27.03 12.99
CA SER A 22 -31.94 -26.12 11.92
C SER A 22 -30.77 -25.33 11.34
N ALA A 23 -30.33 -25.69 10.14
CA ALA A 23 -29.18 -25.06 9.51
C ALA A 23 -29.59 -23.63 9.13
N TYR A 24 -29.14 -22.66 9.91
CA TYR A 24 -29.37 -21.24 9.63
C TYR A 24 -28.75 -20.88 8.28
N ARG A 25 -29.55 -20.30 7.37
CA ARG A 25 -29.05 -19.72 6.12
C ARG A 25 -28.24 -18.46 6.46
N ARG A 26 -26.94 -18.48 6.19
CA ARG A 26 -26.04 -17.35 6.47
C ARG A 26 -26.18 -16.27 5.39
N VAL A 27 -26.30 -15.02 5.82
CA VAL A 27 -26.38 -13.83 4.96
C VAL A 27 -25.34 -12.84 5.47
N ASN A 28 -24.41 -12.44 4.61
CA ASN A 28 -23.31 -11.53 4.96
C ASN A 28 -23.53 -10.21 4.22
N VAL A 29 -23.58 -9.09 4.95
CA VAL A 29 -23.84 -7.77 4.36
C VAL A 29 -22.94 -6.73 5.00
N GLU A 30 -22.43 -5.81 4.20
CA GLU A 30 -21.64 -4.68 4.70
C GLU A 30 -22.53 -3.66 5.43
N ALA A 31 -22.02 -3.10 6.53
CA ALA A 31 -22.70 -2.02 7.24
C ALA A 31 -23.00 -0.85 6.29
N GLY A 32 -24.18 -0.26 6.42
CA GLY A 32 -24.66 0.81 5.54
C GLY A 32 -25.37 0.32 4.26
N HIS A 33 -25.14 -0.93 3.82
CA HIS A 33 -25.77 -1.48 2.61
C HIS A 33 -27.15 -2.09 2.89
N GLU A 34 -27.82 -2.53 1.82
CA GLU A 34 -29.13 -3.19 1.88
C GLU A 34 -28.96 -4.69 2.14
N ALA A 35 -29.63 -5.21 3.17
CA ALA A 35 -29.81 -6.65 3.37
C ALA A 35 -31.20 -7.08 2.92
N VAL A 36 -31.27 -8.18 2.15
CA VAL A 36 -32.52 -8.82 1.74
C VAL A 36 -32.50 -10.29 2.15
N LEU A 37 -33.42 -10.68 3.04
CA LEU A 37 -33.58 -12.05 3.48
C LEU A 37 -34.79 -12.65 2.74
N HIS A 38 -34.53 -13.53 1.79
CA HIS A 38 -35.57 -14.20 1.01
C HIS A 38 -36.14 -15.39 1.77
N CYS A 39 -37.37 -15.23 2.25
CA CYS A 39 -38.14 -16.35 2.76
C CYS A 39 -38.67 -17.19 1.58
N PRO A 40 -38.49 -18.51 1.58
CA PRO A 40 -38.96 -19.35 0.48
C PRO A 40 -40.46 -19.20 0.22
N SER A 41 -40.82 -18.70 -0.96
CA SER A 41 -42.21 -18.69 -1.42
C SER A 41 -42.66 -20.10 -1.73
N ILE A 42 -43.64 -20.61 -0.98
CA ILE A 42 -44.21 -21.93 -1.25
C ILE A 42 -45.37 -21.75 -2.24
N SER A 43 -45.03 -21.61 -3.52
CA SER A 43 -45.96 -21.28 -4.62
C SER A 43 -47.11 -22.27 -4.82
N LYS A 44 -47.06 -23.45 -4.20
CA LYS A 44 -48.14 -24.46 -4.23
C LYS A 44 -49.15 -24.33 -3.08
N LEU A 45 -48.87 -23.51 -2.07
CA LEU A 45 -49.68 -23.44 -0.85
C LEU A 45 -50.52 -22.18 -0.80
N SER A 46 -51.68 -22.27 -0.17
CA SER A 46 -52.48 -21.08 0.15
C SER A 46 -51.87 -20.38 1.37
N LEU A 47 -50.99 -19.39 1.12
CA LEU A 47 -50.43 -18.55 2.19
C LEU A 47 -51.56 -17.82 2.91
N LEU A 48 -51.64 -18.01 4.23
CA LEU A 48 -52.57 -17.30 5.12
C LEU A 48 -51.88 -16.13 5.81
N MET A 49 -50.66 -16.36 6.32
CA MET A 49 -49.89 -15.38 7.06
C MET A 49 -48.39 -15.66 6.92
N VAL A 50 -47.59 -14.60 6.89
CA VAL A 50 -46.13 -14.70 6.98
C VAL A 50 -45.63 -13.77 8.07
N THR A 51 -44.69 -14.26 8.88
CA THR A 51 -44.14 -13.53 10.02
C THR A 51 -42.62 -13.62 10.01
N TRP A 52 -41.96 -12.47 10.02
CA TRP A 52 -40.55 -12.35 10.35
C TRP A 52 -40.40 -12.04 11.83
N LYS A 53 -39.59 -12.86 12.51
CA LYS A 53 -39.20 -12.68 13.91
C LYS A 53 -37.70 -12.49 14.00
N MET A 54 -37.25 -11.41 14.63
CA MET A 54 -35.85 -11.23 15.02
C MET A 54 -35.69 -11.57 16.49
N ASN A 55 -34.80 -12.51 16.80
CA ASN A 55 -34.48 -12.85 18.18
C ASN A 55 -33.53 -11.80 18.76
N SER A 56 -34.10 -10.72 19.30
CA SER A 56 -33.41 -9.65 20.02
C SER A 56 -34.03 -9.48 21.42
N ASN A 57 -33.45 -8.59 22.25
CA ASN A 57 -33.91 -8.35 23.62
C ASN A 57 -35.41 -7.96 23.72
N THR A 58 -35.96 -7.28 22.71
CA THR A 58 -37.38 -6.88 22.64
C THR A 58 -38.19 -7.62 21.57
N SER A 59 -37.62 -8.66 20.95
CA SER A 59 -38.20 -9.49 19.87
C SER A 59 -39.02 -8.68 18.85
N CYS A 60 -38.41 -8.34 17.72
CA CYS A 60 -39.09 -7.63 16.62
C CYS A 60 -39.94 -8.60 15.79
N PHE A 61 -41.16 -8.18 15.43
CA PHE A 61 -42.08 -8.92 14.57
C PHE A 61 -42.57 -8.06 13.39
N LEU A 62 -42.42 -8.58 12.16
CA LEU A 62 -43.03 -8.04 10.95
C LEU A 62 -43.93 -9.12 10.34
N ALA A 63 -45.23 -8.90 10.34
CA ALA A 63 -46.21 -9.88 9.91
C ALA A 63 -47.10 -9.34 8.79
N TYR A 64 -47.47 -10.19 7.84
CA TYR A 64 -48.44 -9.93 6.80
C TYR A 64 -49.51 -11.01 6.80
N ARG A 65 -50.79 -10.61 6.80
CA ARG A 65 -51.94 -11.51 6.77
C ARG A 65 -52.69 -11.33 5.45
N ARG A 66 -52.85 -12.40 4.68
CA ARG A 66 -53.32 -12.33 3.28
C ARG A 66 -54.81 -12.01 3.17
N ASP A 67 -55.65 -12.56 4.04
CA ASP A 67 -57.12 -12.39 4.01
C ASP A 67 -57.56 -10.93 4.24
N LEU A 68 -56.88 -10.23 5.15
CA LEU A 68 -57.10 -8.80 5.43
C LEU A 68 -56.26 -7.89 4.55
N ASN A 69 -55.26 -8.45 3.85
CA ASN A 69 -54.22 -7.71 3.15
C ASN A 69 -53.54 -6.65 4.05
N GLU A 70 -53.30 -7.01 5.31
CA GLU A 70 -52.75 -6.12 6.34
C GLU A 70 -51.32 -6.51 6.71
N THR A 71 -50.46 -5.51 6.91
CA THR A 71 -49.13 -5.68 7.52
C THR A 71 -49.13 -5.07 8.92
N ARG A 72 -48.54 -5.79 9.88
CA ARG A 72 -48.31 -5.30 11.25
C ARG A 72 -46.84 -5.40 11.61
N MET A 73 -46.32 -4.37 12.25
CA MET A 73 -44.94 -4.29 12.71
C MET A 73 -44.92 -3.93 14.19
N LEU A 74 -44.19 -4.72 15.00
CA LEU A 74 -44.09 -4.57 16.45
C LEU A 74 -42.62 -4.59 16.86
N ASN A 75 -42.18 -3.59 17.63
CA ASN A 75 -40.84 -3.47 18.20
C ASN A 75 -39.68 -3.51 17.18
N CYS A 76 -39.97 -3.34 15.88
CA CYS A 76 -38.97 -3.26 14.82
C CYS A 76 -38.61 -1.80 14.52
N SER A 77 -37.41 -1.60 13.98
CA SER A 77 -37.04 -0.31 13.41
C SER A 77 -37.78 -0.09 12.08
N GLU A 78 -38.17 1.14 11.77
CA GLU A 78 -38.79 1.53 10.49
C GLU A 78 -37.91 1.21 9.26
N ARG A 79 -36.61 0.98 9.47
CA ARG A 79 -35.67 0.50 8.44
C ARG A 79 -35.97 -0.92 7.95
N MET A 80 -36.76 -1.69 8.72
CA MET A 80 -37.17 -3.05 8.39
C MET A 80 -38.53 -3.04 7.70
N MET A 81 -38.60 -3.56 6.48
CA MET A 81 -39.82 -3.54 5.66
C MET A 81 -39.84 -4.71 4.67
N TRP A 82 -40.98 -4.93 4.01
CA TRP A 82 -41.05 -5.87 2.90
C TRP A 82 -40.30 -5.31 1.68
N LYS A 83 -39.46 -6.14 1.03
CA LYS A 83 -38.80 -5.75 -0.23
C LYS A 83 -39.78 -5.76 -1.40
N TYR A 84 -40.64 -6.77 -1.43
CA TYR A 84 -41.62 -7.03 -2.49
C TYR A 84 -43.01 -7.20 -1.88
N THR A 85 -44.00 -7.49 -2.71
CA THR A 85 -45.34 -7.79 -2.21
C THR A 85 -45.32 -9.14 -1.46
N PRO A 86 -45.67 -9.17 -0.16
CA PRO A 86 -45.47 -10.32 0.71
C PRO A 86 -46.34 -11.54 0.33
N ASP A 87 -47.38 -11.32 -0.47
CA ASP A 87 -48.20 -12.36 -1.07
C ASP A 87 -47.45 -13.20 -2.12
N ARG A 88 -46.44 -12.62 -2.79
CA ARG A 88 -45.63 -13.27 -3.84
C ARG A 88 -44.23 -13.62 -3.36
N ASP A 89 -43.55 -12.66 -2.75
CA ASP A 89 -42.19 -12.83 -2.22
C ASP A 89 -42.10 -12.12 -0.84
N PRO A 90 -42.23 -12.88 0.26
CA PRO A 90 -42.14 -12.34 1.61
C PRO A 90 -40.68 -12.10 2.04
N ALA A 91 -39.94 -11.34 1.24
CA ALA A 91 -38.57 -10.95 1.52
C ALA A 91 -38.50 -9.79 2.51
N LEU A 92 -37.72 -9.97 3.59
CA LEU A 92 -37.42 -8.92 4.56
C LEU A 92 -36.26 -8.05 4.04
N ARG A 93 -36.48 -6.74 4.00
CA ARG A 93 -35.48 -5.72 3.67
C ARG A 93 -35.04 -4.99 4.94
N ILE A 94 -33.74 -4.77 5.09
CA ILE A 94 -33.15 -3.91 6.12
C ILE A 94 -32.21 -2.92 5.44
N TYR A 95 -32.48 -1.61 5.56
CA TYR A 95 -31.61 -0.57 5.01
C TYR A 95 -31.72 0.77 5.76
N PRO A 96 -30.59 1.42 6.10
CA PRO A 96 -29.22 0.88 6.07
C PRO A 96 -29.00 -0.14 7.19
N VAL A 97 -28.18 -1.18 6.91
CA VAL A 97 -27.79 -2.19 7.91
C VAL A 97 -26.84 -1.60 8.93
N ASN A 98 -27.07 -1.88 10.21
CA ASN A 98 -26.18 -1.54 11.31
C ASN A 98 -25.71 -2.78 12.07
N LEU A 99 -24.71 -2.62 12.93
CA LEU A 99 -24.16 -3.72 13.74
C LEU A 99 -25.19 -4.35 14.70
N ASN A 100 -26.20 -3.61 15.13
CA ASN A 100 -27.24 -4.09 16.04
C ASN A 100 -28.31 -4.95 15.34
N ASP A 101 -28.37 -4.90 14.01
CA ASP A 101 -29.21 -5.79 13.20
C ASP A 101 -28.58 -7.20 13.08
N GLU A 102 -27.31 -7.38 13.48
CA GLU A 102 -26.67 -8.71 13.49
C GLU A 102 -27.39 -9.68 14.43
N GLY A 103 -27.74 -10.86 13.92
CA GLY A 103 -28.42 -11.88 14.72
C GLY A 103 -29.19 -12.90 13.90
N ASN A 104 -30.09 -13.58 14.60
CA ASN A 104 -30.89 -14.67 14.07
C ASN A 104 -32.30 -14.19 13.74
N TYR A 105 -32.71 -14.44 12.50
CA TYR A 105 -34.02 -14.13 11.96
C TYR A 105 -34.76 -15.41 11.61
N THR A 106 -36.04 -15.46 11.93
CA THR A 106 -36.92 -16.58 11.61
C THR A 106 -38.04 -16.07 10.72
N CYS A 107 -38.24 -16.69 9.57
CA CYS A 107 -39.46 -16.55 8.80
C CYS A 107 -40.40 -17.71 9.11
N GLU A 108 -41.62 -17.40 9.49
CA GLU A 108 -42.71 -18.34 9.70
C GLU A 108 -43.77 -18.12 8.63
N ILE A 109 -44.10 -19.17 7.88
CA ILE A 109 -45.17 -19.18 6.89
C ILE A 109 -46.29 -20.06 7.43
N VAL A 110 -47.49 -19.50 7.56
CA VAL A 110 -48.72 -20.21 7.89
C VAL A 110 -49.53 -20.40 6.61
N SER A 111 -49.91 -21.63 6.33
CA SER A 111 -50.68 -22.02 5.15
C SER A 111 -51.75 -23.06 5.51
N SER A 112 -52.62 -23.40 4.55
CA SER A 112 -53.59 -24.49 4.69
C SER A 112 -52.97 -25.85 5.02
N GLU A 113 -51.71 -26.06 4.63
CA GLU A 113 -50.98 -27.32 4.76
C GLU A 113 -50.15 -27.40 6.04
N GLY A 114 -50.05 -26.30 6.78
CA GLY A 114 -49.34 -26.21 8.04
C GLY A 114 -48.42 -25.00 8.14
N ASN A 115 -47.54 -25.06 9.15
CA ASN A 115 -46.61 -23.99 9.52
C ASN A 115 -45.18 -24.37 9.13
N PHE A 116 -44.50 -23.47 8.43
CA PHE A 116 -43.13 -23.66 7.95
C PHE A 116 -42.21 -22.62 8.56
N PHE A 117 -41.06 -23.07 9.09
CA PHE A 117 -40.08 -22.21 9.74
C PHE A 117 -38.76 -22.22 8.97
N PHE A 118 -38.24 -21.04 8.65
CA PHE A 118 -36.97 -20.85 7.98
C PHE A 118 -36.06 -19.96 8.81
N PHE A 119 -34.84 -20.41 9.03
CA PHE A 119 -33.89 -19.79 9.95
C PHE A 119 -32.76 -19.12 9.17
N PHE A 120 -32.43 -17.88 9.52
CA PHE A 120 -31.41 -17.05 8.86
C PHE A 120 -30.48 -16.43 9.89
N SER A 121 -29.19 -16.37 9.58
CA SER A 121 -28.18 -15.72 10.41
C SER A 121 -27.57 -14.57 9.62
N LEU A 122 -27.89 -13.34 10.02
CA LEU A 122 -27.37 -12.12 9.42
C LEU A 122 -26.07 -11.74 10.10
N THR A 123 -24.97 -11.73 9.35
CA THR A 123 -23.66 -11.26 9.81
C THR A 123 -23.33 -9.93 9.14
N VAL A 124 -23.00 -8.93 9.96
CA VAL A 124 -22.64 -7.60 9.48
C VAL A 124 -21.12 -7.51 9.33
N ILE A 125 -20.68 -7.07 8.15
CA ILE A 125 -19.28 -6.87 7.78
C ILE A 125 -18.96 -5.37 7.84
N VAL A 126 -17.81 -5.01 8.41
CA VAL A 126 -17.31 -3.63 8.42
C VAL A 126 -15.96 -3.60 7.71
N PRO A 127 -15.83 -2.92 6.56
CA PRO A 127 -14.56 -2.77 5.88
C PRO A 127 -13.53 -2.04 6.76
N PRO A 128 -12.31 -2.58 6.92
CA PRO A 128 -11.27 -1.91 7.70
C PRO A 128 -10.63 -0.76 6.93
N THR A 129 -10.20 0.28 7.65
CA THR A 129 -9.31 1.31 7.09
C THR A 129 -7.87 0.86 7.20
N LEU A 130 -7.19 0.75 6.04
CA LEU A 130 -5.82 0.25 5.97
C LEU A 130 -4.80 1.38 6.01
N SER A 131 -3.70 1.16 6.73
CA SER A 131 -2.53 2.03 6.72
C SER A 131 -1.24 1.21 6.81
N LEU A 132 -0.21 1.68 6.10
CA LEU A 132 1.15 1.13 6.16
C LEU A 132 2.12 2.30 6.37
N THR A 133 2.84 2.28 7.48
CA THR A 133 3.81 3.32 7.85
C THR A 133 5.10 2.68 8.35
N SER A 134 6.17 3.48 8.44
CA SER A 134 7.42 3.06 9.08
C SER A 134 7.91 4.11 10.05
N ASP A 135 8.49 3.65 11.15
CA ASP A 135 9.21 4.48 12.10
C ASP A 135 10.66 4.71 11.65
N LYS A 136 11.32 5.75 12.20
CA LYS A 136 12.74 6.08 12.00
C LYS A 136 13.67 4.96 12.43
N ASN A 137 13.21 4.10 13.33
CA ASN A 137 13.94 2.91 13.79
C ASN A 137 13.87 1.74 12.79
N GLY A 138 13.28 1.92 11.60
CA GLY A 138 13.16 0.87 10.60
C GLY A 138 12.12 -0.20 10.92
N VAL A 139 11.12 0.12 11.75
CA VAL A 139 10.00 -0.77 12.05
C VAL A 139 8.82 -0.36 11.18
N ALA A 140 8.35 -1.28 10.34
CA ALA A 140 7.14 -1.08 9.54
C ALA A 140 5.90 -1.56 10.31
N VAL A 141 4.81 -0.81 10.17
CA VAL A 141 3.55 -1.02 10.87
C VAL A 141 2.44 -1.07 9.84
N CYS A 142 1.79 -2.22 9.74
CA CYS A 142 0.59 -2.38 8.93
C CYS A 142 -0.62 -2.49 9.84
N GLN A 143 -1.61 -1.65 9.62
CA GLN A 143 -2.77 -1.53 10.48
C GLN A 143 -4.05 -1.64 9.66
N ALA A 144 -4.94 -2.53 10.08
CA ALA A 144 -6.30 -2.67 9.59
C ALA A 144 -7.26 -2.22 10.71
N THR A 145 -7.78 -1.01 10.59
CA THR A 145 -8.53 -0.34 11.67
C THR A 145 -10.02 -0.65 11.61
N ALA A 146 -10.61 -1.00 12.76
CA ALA A 146 -12.06 -1.15 12.96
C ALA A 146 -12.76 -2.07 11.94
N GLY A 147 -12.10 -3.17 11.54
CA GLY A 147 -12.69 -4.17 10.66
C GLY A 147 -13.60 -5.15 11.40
N LYS A 148 -14.61 -5.69 10.71
CA LYS A 148 -15.41 -6.82 11.20
C LYS A 148 -15.68 -7.79 10.04
N PRO A 149 -15.21 -9.05 10.10
CA PRO A 149 -14.37 -9.64 11.14
C PRO A 149 -12.94 -9.05 11.15
N ALA A 150 -12.09 -9.48 12.10
CA ALA A 150 -10.69 -9.06 12.13
C ALA A 150 -9.98 -9.44 10.82
N ALA A 151 -9.36 -8.45 10.16
CA ALA A 151 -8.63 -8.66 8.91
C ALA A 151 -7.34 -9.44 9.17
N LYS A 152 -6.97 -10.34 8.25
CA LYS A 152 -5.69 -11.06 8.30
C LYS A 152 -4.60 -10.21 7.66
N ILE A 153 -3.46 -10.10 8.33
CA ILE A 153 -2.28 -9.40 7.82
C ILE A 153 -1.17 -10.42 7.54
N SER A 154 -0.45 -10.23 6.45
CA SER A 154 0.74 -11.00 6.09
C SER A 154 1.76 -10.09 5.40
N TRP A 155 3.03 -10.47 5.45
CA TRP A 155 4.14 -9.64 4.95
C TRP A 155 4.88 -10.31 3.81
N ILE A 156 5.41 -9.50 2.90
CA ILE A 156 6.29 -9.90 1.81
C ILE A 156 7.53 -8.99 1.82
N PRO A 157 8.76 -9.57 1.85
CA PRO A 157 9.07 -10.98 2.14
C PRO A 157 8.51 -11.47 3.49
N ALA A 158 8.19 -12.76 3.55
CA ALA A 158 7.70 -13.38 4.77
C ALA A 158 8.77 -13.32 5.87
N SER A 159 8.37 -12.96 7.08
CA SER A 159 9.27 -12.87 8.24
C SER A 159 8.59 -13.46 9.46
N ASN A 160 9.33 -14.28 10.21
CA ASN A 160 8.86 -14.88 11.46
C ASN A 160 8.95 -13.91 12.65
N HIS A 161 9.50 -12.71 12.45
CA HIS A 161 9.66 -11.69 13.48
C HIS A 161 8.52 -10.68 13.51
N SER A 162 7.43 -10.92 12.78
CA SER A 162 6.26 -10.04 12.85
C SER A 162 5.49 -10.25 14.16
N VAL A 163 5.14 -9.16 14.83
CA VAL A 163 4.30 -9.18 16.04
C VAL A 163 2.92 -8.66 15.68
N GLU A 164 1.88 -9.44 15.97
CA GLU A 164 0.49 -9.03 15.75
C GLU A 164 -0.18 -8.64 17.07
N LYS A 165 -1.00 -7.60 17.02
CA LYS A 165 -1.82 -7.12 18.13
C LYS A 165 -3.22 -6.82 17.65
N ASP A 166 -4.21 -7.41 18.34
CA ASP A 166 -5.62 -7.11 18.14
C ASP A 166 -6.13 -6.18 19.24
N VAL A 167 -6.86 -5.14 18.84
CA VAL A 167 -7.59 -4.23 19.74
C VAL A 167 -9.08 -4.39 19.47
N HIS A 168 -9.81 -4.88 20.46
CA HIS A 168 -11.25 -5.05 20.38
C HIS A 168 -11.97 -3.76 20.79
N HIS A 169 -12.88 -3.28 19.95
CA HIS A 169 -13.67 -2.08 20.20
C HIS A 169 -15.04 -2.43 20.77
N LEU A 170 -15.66 -1.46 21.47
CA LEU A 170 -17.01 -1.62 22.04
C LEU A 170 -18.08 -1.88 20.96
N ASN A 171 -17.87 -1.35 19.75
CA ASN A 171 -18.75 -1.56 18.60
C ASN A 171 -18.55 -2.94 17.91
N ARG A 172 -17.90 -3.91 18.59
CA ARG A 172 -17.65 -5.28 18.05
C ARG A 172 -16.76 -5.32 16.81
N THR A 173 -16.09 -4.23 16.47
CA THR A 173 -15.03 -4.22 15.45
C THR A 173 -13.68 -4.52 16.08
N VAL A 174 -12.70 -4.89 15.26
CA VAL A 174 -11.35 -5.23 15.68
C VAL A 174 -10.35 -4.43 14.85
N THR A 175 -9.42 -3.76 15.51
CA THR A 175 -8.23 -3.21 14.85
C THR A 175 -7.09 -4.23 14.98
N ARG A 176 -6.63 -4.76 13.85
CA ARG A 176 -5.44 -5.62 13.76
C ARG A 176 -4.25 -4.74 13.39
N VAL A 177 -3.18 -4.79 14.17
CA VAL A 177 -1.90 -4.13 13.88
C VAL A 177 -0.81 -5.18 13.83
N SER A 178 0.00 -5.17 12.77
CA SER A 178 1.18 -6.00 12.64
C SER A 178 2.42 -5.11 12.56
N TYR A 179 3.45 -5.49 13.32
CA TYR A 179 4.74 -4.80 13.39
C TYR A 179 5.81 -5.72 12.84
N ILE A 180 6.72 -5.19 12.03
CA ILE A 180 7.86 -5.94 11.51
C ILE A 180 9.12 -5.08 11.55
N SER A 181 10.20 -5.63 12.09
CA SER A 181 11.51 -4.98 12.02
C SER A 181 12.10 -5.17 10.63
N TRP A 182 12.46 -4.06 10.00
CA TRP A 182 13.07 -4.01 8.66
C TRP A 182 14.54 -3.59 8.69
N VAL A 183 15.14 -3.58 9.87
CA VAL A 183 16.54 -3.21 10.07
C VAL A 183 17.44 -4.28 9.42
N ASN A 184 18.36 -3.85 8.56
CA ASN A 184 19.28 -4.71 7.79
C ASN A 184 18.62 -5.66 6.77
N SER A 185 17.40 -5.36 6.32
CA SER A 185 16.79 -6.12 5.23
C SER A 185 17.55 -5.94 3.92
N THR A 186 17.72 -7.03 3.17
CA THR A 186 18.25 -6.99 1.80
C THR A 186 17.26 -6.40 0.80
N HIS A 187 15.98 -6.32 1.18
CA HIS A 187 14.90 -5.83 0.33
C HIS A 187 14.60 -4.37 0.67
N PRO A 188 14.63 -3.45 -0.32
CA PRO A 188 14.34 -2.04 -0.07
C PRO A 188 12.87 -1.80 0.26
N ASN A 189 11.97 -2.65 -0.24
CA ASN A 189 10.54 -2.52 -0.06
C ASN A 189 9.96 -3.57 0.90
N VAL A 190 8.99 -3.14 1.68
CA VAL A 190 8.12 -4.02 2.46
C VAL A 190 6.72 -3.97 1.88
N THR A 191 6.08 -5.13 1.74
CA THR A 191 4.68 -5.22 1.31
C THR A 191 3.83 -5.88 2.40
N CYS A 192 2.72 -5.25 2.76
CA CYS A 192 1.70 -5.78 3.64
C CYS A 192 0.50 -6.25 2.81
N LEU A 193 0.14 -7.53 2.91
CA LEU A 193 -1.07 -8.10 2.35
C LEU A 193 -2.14 -8.18 3.43
N VAL A 194 -3.26 -7.49 3.20
CA VAL A 194 -4.42 -7.49 4.08
C VAL A 194 -5.59 -8.22 3.43
N THR A 195 -6.06 -9.27 4.08
CA THR A 195 -7.19 -10.09 3.62
C THR A 195 -8.37 -9.93 4.56
N HIS A 196 -9.48 -9.41 4.04
CA HIS A 196 -10.75 -9.20 4.73
C HIS A 196 -11.92 -9.52 3.77
N PRO A 197 -13.09 -10.00 4.25
CA PRO A 197 -14.23 -10.33 3.36
C PRO A 197 -14.69 -9.19 2.45
N ALA A 198 -14.62 -7.95 2.91
CA ALA A 198 -14.96 -6.76 2.11
C ALA A 198 -13.76 -6.17 1.34
N VAL A 199 -12.52 -6.46 1.74
CA VAL A 199 -11.33 -5.79 1.21
C VAL A 199 -10.18 -6.78 1.12
N ASN A 200 -9.62 -6.93 -0.07
CA ASN A 200 -8.38 -7.68 -0.29
C ASN A 200 -7.38 -6.76 -1.00
N GLN A 201 -6.39 -6.26 -0.27
CA GLN A 201 -5.47 -5.24 -0.77
C GLN A 201 -4.05 -5.46 -0.29
N THR A 202 -3.11 -5.01 -1.11
CA THR A 202 -1.67 -5.00 -0.81
C THR A 202 -1.18 -3.56 -0.72
N LEU A 203 -0.47 -3.24 0.36
CA LEU A 203 0.19 -1.96 0.56
C LEU A 203 1.69 -2.18 0.48
N SER A 204 2.41 -1.35 -0.27
CA SER A 204 3.86 -1.40 -0.38
C SER A 204 4.48 -0.10 0.09
N LEU A 205 5.57 -0.19 0.85
CA LEU A 205 6.35 0.94 1.32
C LEU A 205 7.82 0.71 1.00
N ASP A 206 8.45 1.71 0.39
CA ASP A 206 9.90 1.72 0.20
C ASP A 206 10.57 2.25 1.47
N LEU A 207 11.45 1.42 2.03
CA LEU A 207 12.23 1.65 3.24
C LEU A 207 13.71 1.85 2.91
N SER A 208 14.05 2.11 1.64
CA SER A 208 15.38 2.54 1.27
C SER A 208 15.79 3.70 2.17
N TYR A 209 16.76 3.41 3.03
CA TYR A 209 17.38 4.31 3.99
C TYR A 209 17.56 5.66 3.32
N ASP A 210 17.11 6.76 3.96
CA ASP A 210 17.15 8.14 3.45
C ASP A 210 18.58 8.49 2.98
N SER A 211 18.84 8.12 1.73
CA SER A 211 20.12 8.12 1.05
C SER A 211 20.45 9.53 0.56
N SER A 212 19.64 10.52 0.95
CA SER A 212 19.94 11.93 0.69
C SER A 212 21.26 12.32 1.34
N ARG A 213 21.50 11.98 2.62
CA ARG A 213 22.76 12.31 3.32
C ARG A 213 24.00 11.63 2.73
N ILE A 214 23.88 10.38 2.26
CA ILE A 214 25.01 9.62 1.73
C ILE A 214 25.35 10.10 0.31
N GLN A 215 24.36 10.44 -0.53
CA GLN A 215 24.61 11.05 -1.84
C GLN A 215 25.32 12.41 -1.74
N TYR A 216 24.92 13.26 -0.78
CA TYR A 216 25.64 14.54 -0.55
C TYR A 216 27.09 14.32 -0.11
N LEU A 217 27.36 13.32 0.73
CA LEU A 217 28.72 12.99 1.15
C LEU A 217 29.55 12.37 0.01
N LEU A 218 28.96 11.48 -0.79
CA LEU A 218 29.68 10.80 -1.88
C LEU A 218 29.92 11.69 -3.11
N ILE A 219 29.04 12.65 -3.39
CA ILE A 219 29.14 13.49 -4.59
C ILE A 219 29.64 14.91 -4.24
N GLY A 220 29.19 15.48 -3.11
CA GLY A 220 29.51 16.86 -2.73
C GLY A 220 30.94 17.08 -2.22
N LEU A 221 31.49 16.15 -1.42
CA LEU A 221 32.87 16.22 -0.94
C LEU A 221 33.91 16.13 -2.07
N PRO A 222 33.85 15.17 -3.00
CA PRO A 222 34.83 15.10 -4.09
C PRO A 222 34.69 16.26 -5.08
N ALA A 223 33.48 16.75 -5.36
CA ALA A 223 33.28 17.88 -6.26
C ALA A 223 33.89 19.19 -5.70
N SER A 224 33.74 19.44 -4.39
CA SER A 224 34.32 20.62 -3.75
C SER A 224 35.85 20.57 -3.70
N LEU A 225 36.44 19.40 -3.40
CA LEU A 225 37.89 19.20 -3.45
C LEU A 225 38.45 19.40 -4.87
N ALA A 226 37.77 18.90 -5.91
CA ALA A 226 38.21 19.09 -7.29
C ALA A 226 38.25 20.57 -7.71
N VAL A 227 37.28 21.38 -7.27
CA VAL A 227 37.25 22.83 -7.54
C VAL A 227 38.40 23.54 -6.82
N VAL A 228 38.66 23.21 -5.55
CA VAL A 228 39.76 23.81 -4.78
C VAL A 228 41.12 23.43 -5.37
N CYS A 229 41.32 22.16 -5.71
CA CYS A 229 42.54 21.70 -6.36
C CYS A 229 42.74 22.36 -7.73
N GLY A 230 41.68 22.46 -8.55
CA GLY A 230 41.71 23.13 -9.84
C GLY A 230 42.09 24.61 -9.72
N ALA A 231 41.48 25.33 -8.77
CA ALA A 231 41.80 26.74 -8.48
C ALA A 231 43.23 26.93 -7.98
N GLY A 232 43.75 26.00 -7.16
CA GLY A 232 45.13 26.03 -6.69
C GLY A 232 46.14 25.83 -7.83
N VAL A 233 45.85 24.92 -8.77
CA VAL A 233 46.70 24.67 -9.94
C VAL A 233 46.70 25.88 -10.88
N THR A 234 45.54 26.47 -11.17
CA THR A 234 45.47 27.65 -12.04
C THR A 234 46.19 28.84 -11.42
N LEU A 235 46.05 29.07 -10.12
CA LEU A 235 46.79 30.12 -9.42
C LEU A 235 48.30 29.88 -9.47
N CYS A 236 48.75 28.63 -9.24
CA CYS A 236 50.17 28.26 -9.37
C CYS A 236 50.71 28.54 -10.78
N LEU A 237 49.95 28.21 -11.82
CA LEU A 237 50.33 28.47 -13.21
C LEU A 237 50.43 29.98 -13.50
N ILE A 238 49.47 30.78 -13.02
CA ILE A 238 49.50 32.24 -13.15
C ILE A 238 50.73 32.83 -12.46
N LEU A 239 51.05 32.38 -11.24
CA LEU A 239 52.22 32.84 -10.50
C LEU A 239 53.53 32.45 -11.20
N ARG A 240 53.62 31.23 -11.76
CA ARG A 240 54.78 30.80 -12.56
C ARG A 240 54.93 31.61 -13.86
N CYS A 241 53.83 31.89 -14.56
CA CYS A 241 53.83 32.75 -15.73
C CYS A 241 54.32 34.17 -15.38
N ARG A 242 53.78 34.78 -14.32
CA ARG A 242 54.24 36.09 -13.83
C ARG A 242 55.72 36.08 -13.44
N ALA A 243 56.20 35.05 -12.75
CA ALA A 243 57.61 34.91 -12.40
C ALA A 243 58.51 34.77 -13.64
N SER A 244 58.07 34.03 -14.67
CA SER A 244 58.80 33.90 -15.93
C SER A 244 58.86 35.22 -16.72
N GLN A 245 57.78 36.00 -16.70
CA GLN A 245 57.73 37.34 -17.31
C GLN A 245 58.62 38.34 -16.56
N LEU A 246 58.68 38.27 -15.22
CA LEU A 246 59.60 39.06 -14.42
C LEU A 246 61.07 38.69 -14.68
N ARG A 247 61.38 37.40 -14.84
CA ARG A 247 62.72 36.94 -15.27
C ARG A 247 63.06 37.43 -16.69
N LYS A 248 62.11 37.43 -17.63
CA LYS A 248 62.31 38.00 -18.97
C LYS A 248 62.51 39.51 -18.96
N LYS A 249 61.81 40.26 -18.10
CA LYS A 249 62.05 41.71 -17.90
C LYS A 249 63.40 42.00 -17.24
N ALA A 250 63.87 41.16 -16.31
CA ALA A 250 65.20 41.26 -15.75
C ALA A 250 66.30 40.96 -16.78
N HIS A 251 66.07 40.01 -17.70
CA HIS A 251 67.02 39.69 -18.77
C HIS A 251 66.97 40.69 -19.95
N ARG A 252 65.85 41.39 -20.16
CA ARG A 252 65.71 42.50 -21.12
C ARG A 252 66.40 43.79 -20.67
N SER A 253 67.00 43.82 -19.46
CA SER A 253 67.87 44.93 -19.06
C SER A 253 69.34 44.75 -19.51
N ALA A 254 69.69 43.65 -20.19
CA ALA A 254 71.07 43.38 -20.60
C ALA A 254 71.35 43.41 -22.11
N VAL A 255 70.33 43.43 -22.99
CA VAL A 255 70.56 43.56 -24.45
C VAL A 255 69.36 44.27 -25.09
N GLU A 256 69.53 45.54 -25.44
CA GLU A 256 69.04 46.16 -26.68
C GLU A 256 69.55 47.61 -26.76
N THR A 257 70.73 47.80 -27.33
CA THR A 257 70.95 48.90 -28.27
C THR A 257 71.04 48.27 -29.65
N VAL A 258 70.18 48.76 -30.55
CA VAL A 258 70.25 48.65 -32.02
C VAL A 258 69.59 47.42 -32.69
N VAL A 259 68.66 47.78 -33.58
CA VAL A 259 68.08 47.10 -34.76
C VAL A 259 66.65 46.52 -34.62
N SER A 260 65.77 47.22 -35.34
CA SER A 260 64.46 46.89 -35.89
C SER A 260 64.13 45.41 -36.16
N GLY A 261 62.89 45.02 -35.82
CA GLY A 261 62.18 43.96 -36.55
C GLY A 261 61.28 43.07 -35.68
N LEU A 262 60.00 43.03 -36.05
CA LEU A 262 58.96 42.04 -35.72
C LEU A 262 58.18 42.17 -34.40
N TRP A 263 56.97 42.71 -34.58
CA TRP A 263 55.75 42.45 -33.81
C TRP A 263 55.52 40.96 -33.56
N PHE A 264 54.98 40.60 -32.39
CA PHE A 264 53.86 39.64 -32.31
C PHE A 264 52.99 39.92 -31.07
N LEU A 265 51.70 40.02 -31.34
CA LEU A 265 50.59 40.37 -30.48
C LEU A 265 50.23 39.22 -29.51
N CYS A 266 49.89 39.53 -28.27
CA CYS A 266 48.92 38.74 -27.50
C CYS A 266 47.59 39.47 -27.65
N PHE A 267 46.63 38.86 -28.34
CA PHE A 267 45.23 39.29 -28.33
C PHE A 267 44.37 38.28 -27.58
N ASP A 268 43.36 38.86 -26.96
CA ASP A 268 42.50 38.40 -25.87
C ASP A 268 41.43 37.33 -26.21
N ASP A 269 40.76 36.94 -25.12
CA ASP A 269 39.35 36.57 -25.00
C ASP A 269 38.84 35.19 -25.44
N PHE A 270 38.25 34.47 -24.46
CA PHE A 270 37.07 33.64 -24.71
C PHE A 270 36.06 33.80 -23.57
N PHE A 271 35.05 34.63 -23.85
CA PHE A 271 33.79 34.75 -23.12
C PHE A 271 32.87 33.57 -23.50
N PHE A 272 32.17 33.00 -22.52
CA PHE A 272 31.15 31.96 -22.69
C PHE A 272 29.77 32.60 -22.92
N GLY A 273 29.08 32.19 -23.98
CA GLY A 273 27.66 32.48 -24.26
C GLY A 273 27.01 31.20 -24.82
N GLY A 274 25.94 30.73 -24.18
CA GLY A 274 25.52 29.33 -24.18
C GLY A 274 24.75 28.82 -25.40
N GLY A 275 24.68 27.49 -25.53
CA GLY A 275 23.78 26.82 -26.46
C GLY A 275 24.22 25.42 -26.87
N ARG A 276 23.83 24.41 -26.09
CA ARG A 276 23.67 22.97 -26.44
C ARG A 276 24.74 22.32 -27.33
N GLY A 277 25.58 21.51 -26.71
CA GLY A 277 26.41 20.53 -27.41
C GLY A 277 27.26 19.76 -26.41
N VAL A 278 26.75 18.62 -25.97
CA VAL A 278 27.51 17.58 -25.26
C VAL A 278 28.71 17.17 -26.14
N TYR A 279 29.80 16.72 -25.52
CA TYR A 279 31.05 16.23 -26.13
C TYR A 279 32.07 17.33 -26.53
N GLY A 280 32.86 17.80 -25.57
CA GLY A 280 34.01 18.67 -25.90
C GLY A 280 34.87 19.13 -24.72
N VAL A 281 34.38 19.01 -23.49
CA VAL A 281 35.11 19.46 -22.28
C VAL A 281 35.83 18.32 -21.56
N PHE A 282 35.66 17.07 -22.01
CA PHE A 282 36.31 15.89 -21.43
C PHE A 282 37.68 15.53 -22.04
N LEU A 283 38.14 16.21 -23.10
CA LEU A 283 39.32 15.76 -23.85
C LEU A 283 40.67 16.42 -23.48
N CYS A 284 40.70 17.63 -22.90
CA CYS A 284 41.99 18.24 -22.54
C CYS A 284 42.60 17.71 -21.24
N CYS A 285 41.79 17.21 -20.28
CA CYS A 285 42.32 16.65 -19.04
C CYS A 285 42.80 15.19 -19.19
N PHE A 286 42.22 14.41 -20.10
CA PHE A 286 42.63 13.01 -20.31
C PHE A 286 43.96 12.87 -21.09
N VAL A 287 44.29 13.84 -21.96
CA VAL A 287 45.55 13.81 -22.72
C VAL A 287 46.76 14.13 -21.83
N CYS A 288 46.57 14.88 -20.73
CA CYS A 288 47.67 15.23 -19.82
C CYS A 288 48.03 14.10 -18.82
N VAL A 289 47.09 13.22 -18.48
CA VAL A 289 47.34 12.09 -17.57
C VAL A 289 48.06 10.94 -18.29
N HIS A 290 47.82 10.77 -19.59
CA HIS A 290 48.47 9.72 -20.37
C HIS A 290 49.88 10.08 -20.88
N LEU A 291 50.26 11.37 -20.86
CA LEU A 291 51.59 11.84 -21.26
C LEU A 291 52.64 11.83 -20.13
N PHE A 292 52.28 11.43 -18.91
CA PHE A 292 53.25 11.30 -17.80
C PHE A 292 53.98 9.94 -17.75
N LEU A 293 53.67 9.02 -18.68
CA LEU A 293 54.16 7.64 -18.65
C LEU A 293 55.16 7.27 -19.76
N HIS A 294 55.60 8.20 -20.61
CA HIS A 294 56.66 7.88 -21.56
C HIS A 294 57.68 9.01 -21.73
N GLN A 295 58.93 8.59 -21.61
CA GLN A 295 60.18 9.34 -21.59
C GLN A 295 60.43 10.18 -22.84
N ASN A 296 61.07 11.33 -22.62
CA ASN A 296 62.03 12.02 -23.49
C ASN A 296 61.61 12.53 -24.90
N MET A 297 61.98 13.81 -25.11
CA MET A 297 62.27 14.49 -26.39
C MET A 297 61.17 15.32 -27.08
N LEU A 298 61.46 16.63 -27.10
CA LEU A 298 61.31 17.62 -28.19
C LEU A 298 59.92 17.87 -28.77
N PHE A 299 59.39 19.03 -28.38
CA PHE A 299 58.31 19.75 -29.05
C PHE A 299 58.73 20.23 -30.45
N HIS A 300 57.90 19.94 -31.46
CA HIS A 300 57.65 20.84 -32.59
C HIS A 300 56.23 20.61 -33.12
N CYS A 301 55.33 21.56 -32.86
CA CYS A 301 53.97 21.58 -33.40
C CYS A 301 53.96 22.60 -34.55
N ASN A 302 53.89 22.14 -35.80
CA ASN A 302 53.62 22.98 -36.96
C ASN A 302 52.12 22.93 -37.25
N MET A 303 51.44 24.06 -37.11
CA MET A 303 50.06 24.25 -37.53
C MET A 303 50.05 25.19 -38.73
N TRP A 304 49.73 24.64 -39.91
CA TRP A 304 49.23 25.42 -41.05
C TRP A 304 47.73 25.65 -40.81
N LEU A 305 47.29 26.91 -40.86
CA LEU A 305 45.88 27.26 -40.89
C LEU A 305 45.45 27.56 -42.33
N LEU A 306 44.66 26.64 -42.88
CA LEU A 306 43.44 26.89 -43.64
C LEU A 306 42.44 25.80 -43.22
#